data_AF-A0A6I5CTN2-F1
#
_entry.id   AF-A0A6I5CTN2-F1
#
_cell.length_a   1.000
_cell.length_b   1.000
_cell.length_c   1.000
_cell.angle_alpha   90.00
_cell.angle_beta   90.00
_cell.angle_gamma   90.00
#
_symmetry.space_group_name_H-M   'P 1'
#
loop_
_entity.id
_entity.type
_entity.pdbx_description
1 polymer ?
#
loop_
_entity_poly.entity_id
_entity_poly.type
_entity_poly.pdbx_seq_one_letter_code
_entity_poly.pdbx_strand_id
1 'polypeptide(L)'
;EEGRVDVDCVADAFRHFADLVAAEAPGRVVDAGSLDIHSVVGHEPAGVCALITSCDYPLLQASWKIAPALAAGNTFVVKPSELTPLTTVALVELLAEAGLPAGAANLVTGPGRTAGARLAGHPGVDLVSFTGSRAAGTEVARAAAVTVKRVVLGLGGKNPNVVFADACATADGFDTAVDQALNAAFVHSGQVCAAGSRLSVEESVKERFVTELSQRARHIRLGRGTEPGVECGPLVSEERRARTEAYVAAALAEGAVAR
;
A
#
# COMPACT_ATOMS: atom_id res chain seq x y z
N GLU A 1 -10.72 -3.55 15.02
CA GLU A 1 -10.36 -2.13 14.80
C GLU A 1 -9.65 -1.88 13.47
N GLU A 2 -8.44 -2.37 13.22
CA GLU A 2 -7.66 -2.06 11.98
C GLU A 2 -8.49 -2.17 10.69
N GLY A 3 -9.16 -3.31 10.46
CA GLY A 3 -9.97 -3.49 9.25
C GLY A 3 -11.21 -2.58 9.15
N ARG A 4 -11.69 -1.99 10.25
CA ARG A 4 -12.77 -0.97 10.20
C ARG A 4 -12.21 0.38 9.76
N VAL A 5 -11.07 0.77 10.33
CA VAL A 5 -10.34 1.98 9.94
C VAL A 5 -10.01 1.94 8.44
N ASP A 6 -9.58 0.79 7.92
CA ASP A 6 -9.33 0.62 6.49
C ASP A 6 -10.58 0.89 5.63
N VAL A 7 -11.76 0.48 6.08
CA VAL A 7 -13.03 0.72 5.37
C VAL A 7 -13.38 2.20 5.38
N ASP A 8 -13.16 2.90 6.49
CA ASP A 8 -13.35 4.36 6.57
C ASP A 8 -12.40 5.08 5.60
N CYS A 9 -11.11 4.70 5.60
CA CYS A 9 -10.12 5.25 4.67
C CYS A 9 -10.46 4.95 3.20
N VAL A 10 -11.07 3.80 2.91
CA VAL A 10 -11.56 3.47 1.56
C VAL A 10 -12.66 4.43 1.14
N ALA A 11 -13.65 4.70 2.01
CA ALA A 11 -14.71 5.65 1.72
C ALA A 11 -14.15 7.05 1.48
N ASP A 12 -13.19 7.48 2.30
CA ASP A 12 -12.55 8.78 2.16
C ASP A 12 -11.74 8.91 0.87
N ALA A 13 -11.07 7.84 0.42
CA ALA A 13 -10.39 7.83 -0.87
C ALA A 13 -11.36 8.09 -2.04
N PHE A 14 -12.53 7.43 -2.04
CA PHE A 14 -13.54 7.66 -3.08
C PHE A 14 -14.13 9.08 -3.01
N ARG A 15 -14.44 9.59 -1.82
CA ARG A 15 -14.94 10.97 -1.64
C ARG A 15 -13.92 11.99 -2.14
N HIS A 16 -12.66 11.84 -1.76
CA HIS A 16 -11.59 12.73 -2.16
C HIS A 16 -11.49 12.86 -3.69
N PHE A 17 -11.47 11.74 -4.41
CA PHE A 17 -11.38 11.78 -5.87
C PHE A 17 -12.68 12.24 -6.55
N ALA A 18 -13.84 12.03 -5.94
CA ALA A 18 -15.10 12.61 -6.42
C ALA A 18 -15.11 14.15 -6.28
N ASP A 19 -14.67 14.67 -5.13
CA ASP A 19 -14.54 16.10 -4.88
C ASP A 19 -13.55 16.74 -5.85
N LEU A 20 -12.45 16.05 -6.16
CA LEU A 20 -11.45 16.50 -7.12
C LEU A 20 -12.04 16.70 -8.54
N VAL A 21 -12.88 15.76 -9.00
CA VAL A 21 -13.57 15.86 -10.30
C VAL A 21 -14.49 17.07 -10.35
N ALA A 22 -15.16 17.41 -9.25
CA ALA A 22 -16.05 18.57 -9.20
C ALA A 22 -15.29 19.91 -9.15
N ALA A 23 -14.06 19.90 -8.59
CA ALA A 23 -13.29 21.11 -8.34
C ALA A 23 -12.31 21.49 -9.47
N GLU A 24 -11.79 20.52 -10.23
CA GLU A 24 -10.73 20.79 -11.20
C GLU A 24 -11.24 21.18 -12.59
N ALA A 25 -10.58 22.20 -13.17
CA ALA A 25 -10.78 22.56 -14.57
C ALA A 25 -10.04 21.55 -15.48
N PRO A 26 -10.60 21.19 -16.66
CA PRO A 26 -10.07 20.13 -17.53
C PRO A 26 -8.71 20.48 -18.20
N GLY A 27 -8.17 21.67 -17.95
CA GLY A 27 -6.94 22.13 -18.56
C GLY A 27 -6.60 23.57 -18.22
N ARG A 28 -5.58 24.09 -18.90
CA ARG A 28 -5.14 25.49 -18.79
C ARG A 28 -4.78 26.08 -20.15
N VAL A 29 -5.02 27.38 -20.30
CA VAL A 29 -4.49 28.18 -21.42
C VAL A 29 -3.03 28.48 -21.16
N VAL A 30 -2.22 28.45 -22.21
CA VAL A 30 -0.78 28.76 -22.15
C VAL A 30 -0.52 29.98 -23.02
N ASP A 31 0.15 30.98 -22.46
CA ASP A 31 0.62 32.13 -23.25
C ASP A 31 1.69 31.65 -24.25
N ALA A 32 1.39 31.79 -25.53
CA ALA A 32 2.27 31.41 -26.63
C ALA A 32 3.23 32.54 -27.04
N GLY A 33 3.15 33.72 -26.42
CA GLY A 33 3.91 34.91 -26.80
C GLY A 33 3.49 35.51 -28.14
N SER A 34 2.33 35.10 -28.66
CA SER A 34 1.73 35.58 -29.91
C SER A 34 0.22 35.64 -29.78
N LEU A 35 -0.39 36.73 -30.27
CA LEU A 35 -1.84 36.90 -30.30
C LEU A 35 -2.53 36.01 -31.36
N ASP A 36 -1.77 35.48 -32.32
CA ASP A 36 -2.28 34.62 -33.39
C ASP A 36 -2.36 33.14 -32.99
N ILE A 37 -1.86 32.77 -31.80
CA ILE A 37 -1.75 31.38 -31.36
C ILE A 37 -2.57 31.17 -30.08
N HIS A 38 -3.58 30.32 -30.18
CA HIS A 38 -4.33 29.84 -29.03
C HIS A 38 -3.79 28.49 -28.56
N SER A 39 -3.01 28.49 -27.47
CA SER A 39 -2.39 27.28 -26.91
C SER A 39 -3.11 26.83 -25.64
N VAL A 40 -3.44 25.53 -25.57
CA VAL A 40 -4.12 24.90 -24.41
C VAL A 40 -3.47 23.57 -24.08
N VAL A 41 -3.46 23.23 -22.79
CA VAL A 41 -3.10 21.91 -22.28
C VAL A 41 -4.32 21.35 -21.56
N GLY A 42 -4.83 20.22 -22.04
CA GLY A 42 -5.91 19.47 -21.41
C GLY A 42 -5.42 18.18 -20.76
N HIS A 43 -6.25 17.59 -19.90
CA HIS A 43 -6.03 16.27 -19.33
C HIS A 43 -7.12 15.30 -19.83
N GLU A 44 -6.67 14.16 -20.36
CA GLU A 44 -7.54 13.08 -20.85
C GLU A 44 -7.23 11.78 -20.07
N PRO A 45 -8.19 10.84 -19.98
CA PRO A 45 -7.95 9.52 -19.41
C PRO A 45 -6.75 8.84 -20.06
N ALA A 46 -6.02 8.04 -19.29
CA ALA A 46 -4.96 7.20 -19.82
C ALA A 46 -5.51 6.10 -20.75
N GLY A 47 -6.72 5.60 -20.48
CA GLY A 47 -7.38 4.54 -21.25
C GLY A 47 -7.73 3.34 -20.38
N VAL A 48 -7.22 2.15 -20.75
CA VAL A 48 -7.43 0.90 -20.01
C VAL A 48 -6.32 0.70 -18.97
N CYS A 49 -6.71 0.61 -17.70
CA CYS A 49 -5.80 0.44 -16.57
C CYS A 49 -5.78 -1.00 -16.04
N ALA A 50 -4.59 -1.61 -15.93
CA ALA A 50 -4.40 -2.84 -15.16
C ALA A 50 -4.00 -2.50 -13.73
N LEU A 51 -4.83 -2.88 -12.76
CA LEU A 51 -4.64 -2.55 -11.34
C LEU A 51 -4.30 -3.83 -10.56
N ILE A 52 -3.07 -3.98 -10.09
CA ILE A 52 -2.59 -5.18 -9.39
C ILE A 52 -2.25 -4.80 -7.95
N THR A 53 -2.91 -5.42 -6.97
CA THR A 53 -2.78 -5.08 -5.54
C THR A 53 -2.16 -6.22 -4.71
N SER A 54 -1.51 -5.86 -3.59
CA SER A 54 -0.95 -6.83 -2.64
C SER A 54 -1.98 -7.29 -1.58
N CYS A 55 -1.54 -8.16 -0.67
CA CYS A 55 -2.42 -8.81 0.31
C CYS A 55 -2.50 -8.15 1.69
N ASP A 56 -1.65 -7.18 1.97
CA ASP A 56 -1.57 -6.46 3.25
C ASP A 56 -2.80 -5.59 3.50
N TYR A 57 -3.15 -4.72 2.54
CA TYR A 57 -4.30 -3.83 2.63
C TYR A 57 -5.20 -4.00 1.40
N PRO A 58 -5.91 -5.14 1.24
CA PRO A 58 -6.47 -5.54 -0.06
C PRO A 58 -7.50 -4.54 -0.61
N LEU A 59 -8.39 -4.07 0.27
CA LEU A 59 -9.46 -3.13 -0.12
C LEU A 59 -8.94 -1.70 -0.27
N LEU A 60 -8.13 -1.25 0.69
CA LEU A 60 -7.55 0.10 0.70
C LEU A 60 -6.61 0.34 -0.49
N GLN A 61 -5.76 -0.63 -0.84
CA GLN A 61 -4.94 -0.51 -2.05
C GLN A 61 -5.77 -0.55 -3.33
N ALA A 62 -6.89 -1.30 -3.35
CA ALA A 62 -7.79 -1.28 -4.48
C ALA A 62 -8.44 0.10 -4.62
N SER A 63 -8.90 0.72 -3.53
CA SER A 63 -9.52 2.06 -3.58
C SER A 63 -8.54 3.14 -4.06
N TRP A 64 -7.29 3.14 -3.59
CA TRP A 64 -6.24 4.07 -4.04
C TRP A 64 -5.92 3.98 -5.53
N LYS A 65 -6.31 2.89 -6.19
CA LYS A 65 -6.12 2.68 -7.63
C LYS A 65 -7.41 2.92 -8.41
N ILE A 66 -8.52 2.39 -7.92
CA ILE A 66 -9.82 2.42 -8.60
C ILE A 66 -10.44 3.81 -8.55
N ALA A 67 -10.44 4.47 -7.39
CA ALA A 67 -11.04 5.79 -7.24
C ALA A 67 -10.43 6.83 -8.21
N PRO A 68 -9.09 7.01 -8.30
CA PRO A 68 -8.52 7.92 -9.27
C PRO A 68 -8.68 7.45 -10.73
N ALA A 69 -8.68 6.13 -10.99
CA ALA A 69 -8.88 5.61 -12.34
C ALA A 69 -10.27 6.01 -12.87
N LEU A 70 -11.30 5.80 -12.06
CA LEU A 70 -12.68 6.18 -12.39
C LEU A 70 -12.86 7.70 -12.48
N ALA A 71 -12.29 8.45 -11.53
CA ALA A 71 -12.35 9.91 -11.52
C ALA A 71 -11.78 10.53 -12.80
N ALA A 72 -10.67 9.99 -13.32
CA ALA A 72 -10.08 10.45 -14.58
C ALA A 72 -10.79 9.92 -15.84
N GLY A 73 -11.85 9.10 -15.71
CA GLY A 73 -12.58 8.52 -16.84
C GLY A 73 -11.95 7.28 -17.47
N ASN A 74 -11.07 6.57 -16.75
CA ASN A 74 -10.49 5.32 -17.23
C ASN A 74 -11.43 4.14 -17.02
N THR A 75 -11.20 3.08 -17.81
CA THR A 75 -11.71 1.74 -17.49
C THR A 75 -10.60 0.92 -16.84
N PHE A 76 -10.94 -0.12 -16.10
CA PHE A 76 -9.92 -0.94 -15.45
C PHE A 76 -10.20 -2.44 -15.43
N VAL A 77 -9.11 -3.20 -15.30
CA VAL A 77 -9.10 -4.60 -14.89
C VAL A 77 -8.29 -4.70 -13.61
N VAL A 78 -8.95 -5.03 -12.49
CA VAL A 78 -8.29 -5.24 -11.20
C VAL A 78 -7.98 -6.71 -10.96
N LYS A 79 -6.75 -7.00 -10.51
CA LYS A 79 -6.33 -8.31 -10.02
C LYS A 79 -5.83 -8.20 -8.58
N PRO A 80 -6.65 -8.53 -7.58
CA PRO A 80 -6.19 -8.60 -6.21
C PRO A 80 -5.22 -9.76 -6.00
N SER A 81 -4.45 -9.73 -4.92
CA SER A 81 -3.68 -10.89 -4.47
C SER A 81 -4.58 -12.12 -4.38
N GLU A 82 -4.07 -13.26 -4.87
CA GLU A 82 -4.74 -14.55 -4.76
C GLU A 82 -4.98 -15.00 -3.31
N LEU A 83 -4.27 -14.42 -2.34
CA LEU A 83 -4.44 -14.71 -0.92
C LEU A 83 -5.65 -13.99 -0.30
N THR A 84 -6.04 -12.83 -0.85
CA THR A 84 -7.02 -11.92 -0.24
C THR A 84 -7.98 -11.28 -1.26
N PRO A 85 -8.64 -12.04 -2.15
CA PRO A 85 -9.43 -11.46 -3.23
C PRO A 85 -10.80 -10.91 -2.79
N LEU A 86 -11.32 -11.36 -1.65
CA LEU A 86 -12.75 -11.27 -1.31
C LEU A 86 -13.27 -9.84 -1.20
N THR A 87 -12.54 -8.94 -0.54
CA THR A 87 -12.99 -7.56 -0.36
C THR A 87 -12.96 -6.76 -1.67
N THR A 88 -12.01 -7.05 -2.56
CA THR A 88 -12.00 -6.44 -3.90
C THR A 88 -13.16 -6.94 -4.76
N VAL A 89 -13.57 -8.21 -4.62
CA VAL A 89 -14.79 -8.72 -5.27
C VAL A 89 -16.01 -7.95 -4.79
N ALA A 90 -16.19 -7.83 -3.48
CA ALA A 90 -17.30 -7.06 -2.91
C ALA A 90 -17.30 -5.59 -3.38
N LEU A 91 -16.13 -4.94 -3.48
CA LEU A 91 -16.05 -3.58 -4.01
C LEU A 91 -16.51 -3.48 -5.47
N VAL A 92 -16.12 -4.42 -6.32
CA VAL A 92 -16.54 -4.41 -7.74
C VAL A 92 -18.04 -4.65 -7.88
N GLU A 93 -18.63 -5.49 -7.03
CA GLU A 93 -20.09 -5.65 -6.97
C GLU A 93 -20.79 -4.35 -6.57
N LEU A 94 -20.28 -3.65 -5.54
CA LEU A 94 -20.82 -2.35 -5.12
C LEU A 94 -20.70 -1.28 -6.20
N LEU A 95 -19.62 -1.28 -6.99
CA LEU A 95 -19.45 -0.37 -8.12
C LEU A 95 -20.47 -0.66 -9.24
N ALA A 96 -20.78 -1.92 -9.49
CA ALA A 96 -21.82 -2.31 -10.43
C ALA A 96 -23.21 -1.88 -9.93
N GLU A 97 -23.50 -2.07 -8.63
CA GLU A 97 -24.73 -1.59 -7.98
C GLU A 97 -24.86 -0.06 -8.03
N ALA A 98 -23.75 0.66 -7.91
CA ALA A 98 -23.70 2.12 -8.06
C ALA A 98 -23.93 2.61 -9.51
N GLY A 99 -24.06 1.70 -10.48
CA GLY A 99 -24.43 2.03 -11.86
C GLY A 99 -23.25 2.26 -12.80
N LEU A 100 -22.04 1.75 -12.50
CA LEU A 100 -20.94 1.79 -13.47
C LEU A 100 -21.34 1.08 -14.77
N PRO A 101 -21.02 1.65 -15.95
CA PRO A 101 -21.28 1.00 -17.23
C PRO A 101 -20.60 -0.37 -17.33
N ALA A 102 -21.26 -1.32 -17.99
CA ALA A 102 -20.70 -2.64 -18.26
C ALA A 102 -19.33 -2.52 -18.97
N GLY A 103 -18.32 -3.20 -18.43
CA GLY A 103 -16.94 -3.16 -18.95
C GLY A 103 -16.09 -2.01 -18.40
N ALA A 104 -16.64 -1.04 -17.66
CA ALA A 104 -15.84 0.01 -17.02
C ALA A 104 -15.01 -0.52 -15.84
N ALA A 105 -15.58 -1.44 -15.06
CA ALA A 105 -14.93 -2.15 -13.97
C ALA A 105 -14.91 -3.65 -14.27
N ASN A 106 -13.72 -4.24 -14.31
CA ASN A 106 -13.54 -5.67 -14.52
C ASN A 106 -12.62 -6.23 -13.45
N LEU A 107 -12.86 -7.48 -13.04
CA LEU A 107 -12.06 -8.17 -12.04
C LEU A 107 -11.61 -9.51 -12.57
N VAL A 108 -10.34 -9.85 -12.33
CA VAL A 108 -9.80 -11.18 -12.57
C VAL A 108 -9.09 -11.69 -11.33
N THR A 109 -9.32 -12.94 -10.97
CA THR A 109 -8.56 -13.63 -9.92
C THR A 109 -7.59 -14.63 -10.54
N GLY A 110 -6.50 -14.91 -9.83
CA GLY A 110 -5.53 -15.91 -10.26
C GLY A 110 -4.09 -15.52 -9.94
N PRO A 111 -3.13 -16.44 -10.12
CA PRO A 111 -1.75 -16.24 -9.69
C PRO A 111 -1.05 -15.08 -10.40
N GLY A 112 -0.25 -14.32 -9.66
CA GLY A 112 0.51 -13.18 -10.21
C GLY A 112 1.37 -13.54 -11.44
N ARG A 113 2.05 -14.70 -11.42
CA ARG A 113 2.89 -15.19 -12.53
C ARG A 113 2.13 -15.46 -13.84
N THR A 114 0.81 -15.55 -13.79
CA THR A 114 -0.05 -15.87 -14.94
C THR A 114 -0.95 -14.68 -15.26
N ALA A 115 -2.03 -14.48 -14.50
CA ALA A 115 -2.98 -13.38 -14.69
C ALA A 115 -2.30 -12.00 -14.59
N GLY A 116 -1.47 -11.79 -13.56
CA GLY A 116 -0.78 -10.51 -13.37
C GLY A 116 0.23 -10.20 -14.48
N ALA A 117 1.05 -11.18 -14.84
CA ALA A 117 2.01 -11.05 -15.94
C ALA A 117 1.31 -10.77 -17.29
N ARG A 118 0.19 -11.46 -17.56
CA ARG A 118 -0.59 -11.24 -18.77
C ARG A 118 -1.18 -9.83 -18.83
N LEU A 119 -1.71 -9.32 -17.72
CA LEU A 119 -2.23 -7.95 -17.63
C LEU A 119 -1.13 -6.90 -17.85
N ALA A 120 0.02 -7.06 -17.20
CA ALA A 120 1.13 -6.11 -17.32
C ALA A 120 1.67 -6.00 -18.76
N GLY A 121 1.72 -7.12 -19.48
CA GLY A 121 2.19 -7.19 -20.86
C GLY A 121 1.12 -7.00 -21.93
N HIS A 122 -0.16 -6.79 -21.58
CA HIS A 122 -1.23 -6.76 -22.57
C HIS A 122 -1.11 -5.53 -23.51
N PRO A 123 -1.27 -5.69 -24.85
CA PRO A 123 -1.14 -4.58 -25.79
C PRO A 123 -2.28 -3.55 -25.69
N GLY A 124 -3.49 -3.98 -25.30
CA GLY A 124 -4.63 -3.09 -25.04
C GLY A 124 -4.70 -2.51 -23.62
N VAL A 125 -3.58 -2.46 -22.88
CA VAL A 125 -3.50 -1.80 -21.56
C VAL A 125 -2.58 -0.58 -21.70
N ASP A 126 -3.09 0.58 -21.31
CA ASP A 126 -2.40 1.87 -21.45
C ASP A 126 -1.64 2.28 -20.18
N LEU A 127 -2.07 1.75 -19.03
CA LEU A 127 -1.43 1.97 -17.74
C LEU A 127 -1.44 0.71 -16.87
N VAL A 128 -0.32 0.43 -16.20
CA VAL A 128 -0.25 -0.61 -15.16
C VAL A 128 0.09 0.04 -13.83
N SER A 129 -0.77 -0.18 -12.83
CA SER A 129 -0.54 0.22 -11.44
C SER A 129 -0.36 -1.01 -10.58
N PHE A 130 0.86 -1.23 -10.08
CA PHE A 130 1.23 -2.41 -9.31
C PHE A 130 1.67 -2.02 -7.91
N THR A 131 1.17 -2.75 -6.91
CA THR A 131 1.73 -2.72 -5.55
C THR A 131 2.14 -4.13 -5.13
N GLY A 132 3.35 -4.29 -4.62
CA GLY A 132 3.89 -5.59 -4.19
C GLY A 132 5.39 -5.58 -3.99
N SER A 133 6.06 -6.71 -4.26
CA SER A 133 7.51 -6.80 -4.06
C SER A 133 8.31 -6.09 -5.16
N ARG A 134 9.50 -5.60 -4.82
CA ARG A 134 10.45 -5.04 -5.80
C ARG A 134 10.75 -5.98 -6.96
N ALA A 135 10.94 -7.27 -6.69
CA ALA A 135 11.24 -8.26 -7.72
C ALA A 135 10.07 -8.39 -8.72
N ALA A 136 8.84 -8.59 -8.23
CA ALA A 136 7.66 -8.68 -9.08
C ALA A 136 7.39 -7.35 -9.83
N GLY A 137 7.55 -6.21 -9.17
CA GLY A 137 7.39 -4.91 -9.81
C GLY A 137 8.42 -4.63 -10.92
N THR A 138 9.64 -5.16 -10.78
CA THR A 138 10.65 -5.10 -11.85
C THR A 138 10.19 -5.89 -13.08
N GLU A 139 9.62 -7.08 -12.88
CA GLU A 139 9.06 -7.88 -13.98
C GLU A 139 7.85 -7.20 -14.64
N VAL A 140 6.99 -6.58 -13.84
CA VAL A 140 5.86 -5.77 -14.36
C VAL A 140 6.37 -4.63 -15.25
N ALA A 141 7.39 -3.89 -14.80
CA ALA A 141 7.98 -2.80 -15.59
C ALA A 141 8.60 -3.31 -16.90
N ARG A 142 9.29 -4.45 -16.87
CA ARG A 142 9.85 -5.10 -18.07
C ARG A 142 8.74 -5.49 -19.07
N ALA A 143 7.67 -6.12 -18.59
CA ALA A 143 6.54 -6.51 -19.42
C ALA A 143 5.81 -5.29 -20.02
N ALA A 144 5.73 -4.19 -19.26
CA ALA A 144 5.13 -2.95 -19.71
C ALA A 144 5.97 -2.22 -20.78
N ALA A 145 7.29 -2.32 -20.73
CA ALA A 145 8.21 -1.59 -21.61
C ALA A 145 8.00 -1.88 -23.11
N VAL A 146 7.57 -3.09 -23.47
CA VAL A 146 7.33 -3.50 -24.87
C VAL A 146 6.32 -2.61 -25.59
N THR A 147 5.35 -2.07 -24.86
CA THR A 147 4.30 -1.20 -25.42
C THR A 147 4.44 0.25 -24.96
N VAL A 148 5.52 0.58 -24.23
CA VAL A 148 5.77 1.92 -23.68
C VAL A 148 4.58 2.48 -22.88
N LYS A 149 3.81 1.59 -22.23
CA LYS A 149 2.65 1.97 -21.43
C LYS A 149 3.08 2.63 -20.11
N ARG A 150 2.20 3.43 -19.50
CA ARG A 150 2.49 4.08 -18.21
C ARG A 150 2.61 3.04 -17.10
N VAL A 151 3.57 3.22 -16.19
CA VAL A 151 3.80 2.29 -15.08
C VAL A 151 3.86 3.05 -13.75
N VAL A 152 3.05 2.60 -12.78
CA VAL A 152 3.06 3.09 -11.40
C VAL A 152 3.38 1.93 -10.47
N LEU A 153 4.43 2.06 -9.65
CA LEU A 153 4.95 0.98 -8.82
C LEU A 153 5.01 1.38 -7.33
N GLY A 154 4.39 0.59 -6.47
CA GLY A 154 4.59 0.61 -5.01
C GLY A 154 5.31 -0.66 -4.54
N LEU A 155 6.59 -0.56 -4.12
CA LEU A 155 7.50 -1.71 -4.02
C LEU A 155 7.96 -2.08 -2.60
N GLY A 156 7.31 -1.50 -1.58
CA GLY A 156 7.74 -1.61 -0.18
C GLY A 156 8.99 -0.78 0.12
N GLY A 157 9.49 -0.90 1.35
CA GLY A 157 10.66 -0.13 1.82
C GLY A 157 11.38 -0.77 3.00
N LYS A 158 12.51 -0.16 3.38
CA LYS A 158 13.23 -0.42 4.63
C LYS A 158 13.17 0.85 5.47
N ASN A 159 11.98 1.14 5.98
CA ASN A 159 11.65 2.45 6.53
C ASN A 159 12.36 2.66 7.88
N PRO A 160 13.21 3.70 8.00
CA PRO A 160 13.86 4.00 9.27
C PRO A 160 12.89 4.68 10.23
N ASN A 161 12.89 4.25 11.48
CA ASN A 161 12.33 4.99 12.61
C ASN A 161 13.51 5.49 13.45
N VAL A 162 13.70 6.81 13.53
CA VAL A 162 14.90 7.41 14.13
C VAL A 162 14.51 8.14 15.42
N VAL A 163 15.14 7.77 16.54
CA VAL A 163 14.85 8.30 17.87
C VAL A 163 16.10 8.99 18.42
N PHE A 164 15.99 10.30 18.64
CA PHE A 164 17.01 11.12 19.29
C PHE A 164 16.77 11.22 20.80
N ALA A 165 17.80 11.59 21.55
CA ALA A 165 17.73 11.71 23.00
C ALA A 165 16.81 12.84 23.47
N ASP A 166 16.68 13.91 22.68
CA ASP A 166 15.80 15.04 22.97
C ASP A 166 14.31 14.67 22.89
N ALA A 167 13.93 13.78 21.98
CA ALA A 167 12.59 13.17 21.95
C ALA A 167 12.29 12.39 23.24
N CYS A 168 13.33 11.93 23.93
CA CYS A 168 13.26 11.16 25.18
C CYS A 168 13.53 12.01 26.43
N ALA A 169 13.64 13.34 26.31
CA ALA A 169 14.06 14.23 27.40
C ALA A 169 13.03 14.30 28.55
N THR A 170 11.75 14.03 28.26
CA THR A 170 10.68 13.97 29.25
C THR A 170 10.13 12.56 29.38
N ALA A 171 9.44 12.27 30.50
CA ALA A 171 8.77 10.98 30.68
C ALA A 171 7.75 10.71 29.56
N ASP A 172 6.89 11.69 29.26
CA ASP A 172 5.86 11.59 28.22
C ASP A 172 6.46 11.48 26.81
N GLY A 173 7.57 12.19 26.54
CA GLY A 173 8.28 12.11 25.26
C GLY A 173 8.90 10.73 25.05
N PHE A 174 9.56 10.20 26.09
CA PHE A 174 10.08 8.83 26.08
C PHE A 174 8.98 7.80 25.87
N ASP A 175 7.86 7.92 26.60
CA ASP A 175 6.72 7.03 26.51
C ASP A 175 6.12 7.02 25.10
N THR A 176 5.87 8.21 24.54
CA THR A 176 5.35 8.39 23.18
C THR A 176 6.30 7.80 22.13
N ALA A 177 7.61 8.01 22.27
CA ALA A 177 8.59 7.50 21.32
C ALA A 177 8.62 5.96 21.32
N VAL A 178 8.55 5.33 22.49
CA VAL A 178 8.44 3.86 22.59
C VAL A 178 7.13 3.37 21.99
N ASP A 179 6.01 4.02 22.29
CA ASP A 179 4.69 3.63 21.80
C ASP A 179 4.61 3.69 20.27
N GLN A 180 5.14 4.76 19.68
CA GLN A 180 5.22 4.88 18.22
C GLN A 180 6.19 3.88 17.59
N ALA A 181 7.26 3.49 18.28
CA ALA A 181 8.14 2.41 17.81
C ALA A 181 7.42 1.05 17.81
N LEU A 182 6.56 0.76 18.79
CA LEU A 182 5.70 -0.43 18.78
C LEU A 182 4.71 -0.39 17.61
N ASN A 183 3.99 0.71 17.47
CA ASN A 183 3.00 0.87 16.39
C ASN A 183 3.65 0.70 15.02
N ALA A 184 4.79 1.35 14.79
CA ALA A 184 5.50 1.27 13.53
C ALA A 184 6.00 -0.15 13.20
N ALA A 185 6.28 -0.98 14.22
CA ALA A 185 6.81 -2.33 14.03
C ALA A 185 5.72 -3.41 13.96
N PHE A 186 4.65 -3.29 14.74
CA PHE A 186 3.74 -4.40 15.04
C PHE A 186 2.31 -4.23 14.54
N VAL A 187 1.87 -3.02 14.12
CA VAL A 187 0.58 -2.84 13.44
C VAL A 187 0.51 -3.77 12.23
N HIS A 188 -0.64 -4.41 12.05
CA HIS A 188 -0.84 -5.44 11.03
C HIS A 188 0.24 -6.54 11.01
N SER A 189 0.76 -6.88 12.19
CA SER A 189 1.85 -7.85 12.39
C SER A 189 3.14 -7.47 11.63
N GLY A 190 3.37 -6.17 11.41
CA GLY A 190 4.49 -5.63 10.65
C GLY A 190 4.39 -5.86 9.14
N GLN A 191 3.22 -6.26 8.63
CA GLN A 191 2.99 -6.52 7.20
C GLN A 191 2.59 -5.26 6.44
N VAL A 192 3.23 -4.12 6.72
CA VAL A 192 2.91 -2.82 6.14
C VAL A 192 4.07 -2.34 5.27
N CYS A 193 3.80 -1.81 4.08
CA CYS A 193 4.83 -1.27 3.19
C CYS A 193 5.65 -0.14 3.84
N ALA A 194 5.01 0.64 4.71
CA ALA A 194 5.57 1.75 5.48
C ALA A 194 6.02 1.36 6.92
N ALA A 195 6.00 0.07 7.29
CA ALA A 195 6.41 -0.37 8.63
C ALA A 195 7.82 0.14 9.00
N GLY A 196 7.98 0.65 10.22
CA GLY A 196 9.23 1.15 10.81
C GLY A 196 10.22 0.05 11.16
N SER A 197 10.50 -0.83 10.20
CA SER A 197 11.29 -2.06 10.35
C SER A 197 12.80 -1.84 10.57
N ARG A 198 13.26 -0.59 10.70
CA ARG A 198 14.63 -0.24 11.07
C ARG A 198 14.61 0.87 12.12
N LEU A 199 14.54 0.48 13.38
CA LEU A 199 14.69 1.41 14.50
C LEU A 199 16.18 1.79 14.67
N SER A 200 16.46 3.09 14.68
CA SER A 200 17.78 3.66 14.96
C SER A 200 17.64 4.60 16.15
N VAL A 201 18.35 4.31 17.25
CA VAL A 201 18.23 5.06 18.51
C VAL A 201 19.57 5.69 18.84
N GLU A 202 19.56 6.95 19.27
CA GLU A 202 20.75 7.63 19.76
C GLU A 202 21.38 6.87 20.93
N GLU A 203 22.70 6.71 20.90
CA GLU A 203 23.45 5.83 21.81
C GLU A 203 23.21 6.16 23.28
N SER A 204 23.01 7.45 23.62
CA SER A 204 22.79 7.95 24.97
C SER A 204 21.51 7.42 25.64
N VAL A 205 20.48 7.05 24.85
CA VAL A 205 19.17 6.56 25.35
C VAL A 205 18.86 5.12 24.94
N LYS A 206 19.68 4.53 24.06
CA LYS A 206 19.50 3.21 23.44
C LYS A 206 19.15 2.08 24.40
N GLU A 207 19.93 1.87 25.47
CA GLU A 207 19.73 0.69 26.34
C GLU A 207 18.38 0.77 27.08
N ARG A 208 18.05 1.96 27.61
CA ARG A 208 16.75 2.21 28.26
C ARG A 208 15.60 2.03 27.27
N PHE A 209 15.73 2.59 26.06
CA PHE A 209 14.71 2.52 25.03
C PHE A 209 14.44 1.09 24.56
N VAL A 210 15.50 0.34 24.22
CA VAL A 210 15.38 -1.05 23.74
C VAL A 210 14.83 -1.95 24.83
N THR A 211 15.22 -1.74 26.08
CA THR A 211 14.68 -2.51 27.22
C THR A 211 13.18 -2.29 27.37
N GLU A 212 12.72 -1.05 27.40
CA GLU A 212 11.29 -0.71 27.52
C GLU A 212 10.49 -1.25 26.33
N LEU A 213 10.99 -1.03 25.11
CA LEU A 213 10.35 -1.53 23.89
C LEU A 213 10.17 -3.05 23.93
N SER A 214 11.22 -3.78 24.34
CA SER A 214 11.17 -5.25 24.43
C SER A 214 10.21 -5.73 25.52
N GLN A 215 10.13 -5.01 26.64
CA GLN A 215 9.16 -5.30 27.70
C GLN A 215 7.73 -5.11 27.21
N ARG A 216 7.39 -3.99 26.59
CA ARG A 216 6.05 -3.74 26.05
C ARG A 216 5.68 -4.69 24.91
N ALA A 217 6.63 -5.01 24.03
CA ALA A 217 6.40 -5.96 22.95
C ALA A 217 5.99 -7.36 23.44
N ARG A 218 6.49 -7.80 24.61
CA ARG A 218 6.08 -9.07 25.24
C ARG A 218 4.62 -9.10 25.71
N HIS A 219 4.03 -7.93 25.92
CA HIS A 219 2.64 -7.80 26.36
C HIS A 219 1.64 -7.72 25.20
N ILE A 220 2.11 -7.60 23.95
CA ILE A 220 1.24 -7.55 22.77
C ILE A 220 0.38 -8.81 22.71
N ARG A 221 -0.94 -8.62 22.73
CA ARG A 221 -1.88 -9.73 22.70
C ARG A 221 -2.10 -10.24 21.28
N LEU A 222 -1.46 -11.36 20.98
CA LEU A 222 -1.68 -12.12 19.74
C LEU A 222 -3.01 -12.87 19.77
N GLY A 223 -3.72 -12.89 18.64
CA GLY A 223 -4.95 -13.68 18.54
C GLY A 223 -5.71 -13.50 17.23
N ARG A 224 -6.96 -13.97 17.22
CA ARG A 224 -7.85 -13.77 16.08
C ARG A 224 -8.34 -12.32 16.08
N GLY A 225 -8.23 -11.61 14.96
CA GLY A 225 -8.57 -10.18 14.87
C GLY A 225 -10.03 -9.80 15.15
N THR A 226 -10.93 -10.76 15.30
CA THR A 226 -12.34 -10.54 15.73
C THR A 226 -12.54 -10.64 17.24
N GLU A 227 -11.51 -11.05 17.99
CA GLU A 227 -11.60 -11.24 19.44
C GLU A 227 -11.28 -9.93 20.19
N PRO A 228 -12.05 -9.55 21.23
CA PRO A 228 -11.82 -8.31 21.97
C PRO A 228 -10.43 -8.25 22.62
N GLY A 229 -9.74 -7.14 22.42
CA GLY A 229 -8.42 -6.86 23.01
C GLY A 229 -7.26 -7.58 22.34
N VAL A 230 -7.44 -8.20 21.17
CA VAL A 230 -6.32 -8.63 20.33
C VAL A 230 -5.70 -7.40 19.67
N GLU A 231 -4.38 -7.29 19.77
CA GLU A 231 -3.60 -6.15 19.28
C GLU A 231 -2.82 -6.50 18.01
N CYS A 232 -2.54 -7.78 17.78
CA CYS A 232 -1.79 -8.22 16.60
C CYS A 232 -2.28 -9.60 16.11
N GLY A 233 -2.54 -9.67 14.80
CA GLY A 233 -3.08 -10.85 14.13
C GLY A 233 -2.01 -11.83 13.63
N PRO A 234 -2.42 -12.87 12.90
CA PRO A 234 -1.48 -13.79 12.26
C PRO A 234 -0.82 -13.15 11.03
N LEU A 235 0.32 -13.72 10.63
CA LEU A 235 0.89 -13.46 9.30
C LEU A 235 0.01 -14.08 8.20
N VAL A 236 0.04 -13.49 7.00
CA VAL A 236 -0.89 -13.81 5.91
C VAL A 236 -0.74 -15.24 5.35
N SER A 237 0.44 -15.85 5.47
CA SER A 237 0.70 -17.20 4.96
C SER A 237 1.87 -17.88 5.66
N GLU A 238 1.93 -19.21 5.54
CA GLU A 238 3.06 -20.00 6.04
C GLU A 238 4.38 -19.61 5.37
N GLU A 239 4.38 -19.34 4.06
CA GLU A 239 5.57 -18.85 3.35
C GLU A 239 6.07 -17.51 3.93
N ARG A 240 5.14 -16.60 4.27
CA ARG A 240 5.50 -15.34 4.91
C ARG A 240 6.09 -15.58 6.30
N ARG A 241 5.51 -16.49 7.09
CA ARG A 241 6.04 -16.88 8.41
C ARG A 241 7.45 -17.45 8.31
N ALA A 242 7.67 -18.43 7.44
CA ALA A 242 8.97 -19.07 7.23
C ALA A 242 10.05 -18.06 6.81
N ARG A 243 9.71 -17.08 5.96
CA ARG A 243 10.63 -16.01 5.57
C ARG A 243 10.97 -15.10 6.75
N THR A 244 10.01 -14.77 7.61
CA THR A 244 10.27 -13.97 8.82
C THR A 244 11.20 -14.73 9.77
N GLU A 245 10.94 -16.01 10.02
CA GLU A 245 11.79 -16.88 10.84
C GLU A 245 13.23 -16.95 10.29
N ALA A 246 13.38 -17.07 8.97
CA ALA A 246 14.69 -17.08 8.32
C ALA A 246 15.47 -15.77 8.53
N TYR A 247 14.81 -14.60 8.50
CA TYR A 247 15.47 -13.33 8.79
C TYR A 247 15.93 -13.22 10.24
N VAL A 248 15.13 -13.72 11.19
CA VAL A 248 15.52 -13.76 12.61
C VAL A 248 16.73 -14.66 12.80
N ALA A 249 16.71 -15.86 12.21
CA ALA A 249 17.83 -16.80 12.29
C ALA A 249 19.12 -16.24 11.67
N ALA A 250 19.02 -15.58 10.50
CA ALA A 250 20.16 -14.93 9.85
C ALA A 250 20.75 -13.80 10.73
N ALA A 251 19.90 -12.95 11.32
CA ALA A 251 20.36 -11.88 12.20
C ALA A 251 21.13 -12.43 13.41
N LEU A 252 20.64 -13.51 14.04
CA LEU A 252 21.32 -14.17 15.15
C LEU A 252 22.67 -14.76 14.72
N ALA A 253 22.74 -15.40 13.54
CA ALA A 253 23.99 -15.93 12.99
C ALA A 253 25.02 -14.84 12.67
N GLU A 254 24.56 -13.64 12.31
CA GLU A 254 25.39 -12.45 12.07
C GLU A 254 25.77 -11.70 13.36
N GLY A 255 25.38 -12.21 14.54
CA GLY A 255 25.76 -11.66 15.84
C GLY A 255 24.77 -10.68 16.47
N ALA A 256 23.57 -10.53 15.91
CA ALA A 256 22.50 -9.81 16.59
C ALA A 256 22.01 -10.59 17.83
N VAL A 257 21.40 -9.87 18.77
CA VAL A 257 20.86 -10.45 20.01
C VAL A 257 19.34 -10.30 20.03
N ALA A 258 18.62 -11.39 20.30
CA ALA A 258 17.19 -11.33 20.61
C ALA A 258 16.99 -10.93 22.07
N ARG A 259 16.23 -9.85 22.30
CA ARG A 259 15.97 -9.22 23.62
C ARG A 259 14.52 -9.43 24.06
#